data_AF-A0A7Y3DP72-F1
#
_entry.id   AF-A0A7Y3DP72-F1
#
_cell.length_a   1.000
_cell.length_b   1.000
_cell.length_c   1.000
_cell.angle_alpha   90.00
_cell.angle_beta   90.00
_cell.angle_gamma   90.00
#
_symmetry.space_group_name_H-M   'P 1'
#
loop_
_entity.id
_entity.type
_entity.pdbx_description
1 polymer ?
#
loop_
_entity_poly.entity_id
_entity_poly.type
_entity_poly.pdbx_seq_one_letter_code
_entity_poly.pdbx_strand_id
1 'polypeptide(L)' 'MTKEISHPEYYDCYEYHGNTTIEQIRKQDGVIIWRDWIIFDSVEEATEYFNDACVMN' A
#
# COMPACT_ATOMS: atom_id res chain seq x y z
N MET A 1 -7.16 6.89 -1.89
CA MET A 1 -7.13 6.65 -0.43
C MET A 1 -5.72 6.27 -0.07
N THR A 2 -5.17 6.77 1.04
CA THR A 2 -3.78 6.53 1.41
C THR A 2 -3.72 5.88 2.78
N LYS A 3 -2.83 4.89 2.94
CA LYS A 3 -2.57 4.19 4.20
C LYS A 3 -1.08 4.08 4.44
N GLU A 4 -0.69 4.21 5.69
CA GLU A 4 0.71 4.15 6.12
C GLU A 4 0.86 3.10 7.20
N ILE A 5 1.76 2.14 6.97
CA ILE A 5 2.09 1.08 7.93
C ILE A 5 3.51 1.30 8.39
N SER A 6 3.68 1.47 9.70
CA SER A 6 4.99 1.67 10.32
C SER A 6 5.56 0.33 10.74
N HIS A 7 6.73 -0.02 10.20
CA HIS A 7 7.55 -1.13 10.67
C HIS A 7 8.76 -0.59 11.46
N PRO A 8 9.45 -1.41 12.25
CA PRO A 8 10.61 -0.96 13.04
C PRO A 8 11.74 -0.35 12.22
N GLU A 9 11.92 -0.78 10.97
CA GLU A 9 13.06 -0.42 10.11
C GLU A 9 12.67 0.47 8.91
N TYR A 10 11.40 0.49 8.53
CA TYR A 10 10.88 1.23 7.38
C TYR A 10 9.40 1.51 7.55
N TYR A 11 8.82 2.31 6.68
CA TYR A 11 7.38 2.51 6.61
C TYR A 11 6.91 2.32 5.18
N ASP A 12 5.76 1.65 5.04
CA ASP A 12 5.10 1.44 3.77
C ASP A 12 3.93 2.41 3.63
N CYS A 13 3.87 3.10 2.50
CA CYS A 13 2.76 3.93 2.09
C CYS A 13 2.02 3.22 0.95
N TYR A 14 0.75 2.90 1.14
CA TYR A 14 -0.13 2.35 0.12
C TYR A 14 -1.08 3.43 -0.37
N GLU A 15 -1.12 3.66 -1.68
CA GLU A 15 -2.04 4.60 -2.32
C GLU A 15 -2.97 3.87 -3.27
N TYR A 16 -4.26 3.90 -2.95
CA TYR A 16 -5.32 3.34 -3.75
C TYR A 16 -6.00 4.42 -4.59
N HIS A 17 -5.99 4.26 -5.91
CA HIS A 17 -6.51 5.25 -6.86
C HIS A 17 -7.98 5.02 -7.28
N GLY A 18 -8.68 4.06 -6.68
CA GLY A 18 -10.08 3.75 -7.02
C GLY A 18 -10.24 2.93 -8.30
N ASN A 19 -9.24 2.15 -8.66
CA ASN A 19 -9.22 1.28 -9.84
C ASN A 19 -8.74 -0.14 -9.42
N THR A 20 -8.10 -0.89 -10.32
CA THR A 20 -7.58 -2.22 -10.00
C THR A 20 -6.11 -2.21 -9.56
N THR A 21 -5.58 -1.04 -9.18
CA THR A 21 -4.16 -0.87 -8.84
C THR A 21 -3.97 -0.12 -7.53
N ILE A 22 -2.94 -0.52 -6.79
CA ILE A 22 -2.47 0.14 -5.58
C ILE A 22 -0.98 0.42 -5.75
N GLU A 23 -0.57 1.66 -5.58
CA GLU A 23 0.85 1.99 -5.47
C GLU A 23 1.32 1.64 -4.05
N GLN A 24 2.44 0.94 -3.93
CA GLN A 24 3.12 0.74 -2.66
C GLN A 24 4.49 1.41 -2.72
N ILE A 25 4.75 2.32 -1.79
CA ILE A 25 6.04 2.99 -1.63
C ILE A 25 6.61 2.59 -0.27
N ARG A 26 7.81 2.02 -0.26
CA ARG A 26 8.58 1.81 0.97
C ARG A 26 9.58 2.93 1.16
N LYS A 27 9.60 3.49 2.37
CA LYS A 27 10.54 4.52 2.76
C LYS A 27 11.30 4.12 4.01
N GLN A 28 12.57 4.47 4.06
CA GLN A 28 13.45 4.28 5.21
C GLN A 28 14.22 5.58 5.43
N ASP A 29 14.17 6.10 6.66
CA ASP A 29 14.79 7.39 7.04
C ASP A 29 14.39 8.56 6.11
N GLY A 30 13.13 8.59 5.67
CA GLY A 30 12.62 9.62 4.75
C GLY A 30 12.93 9.39 3.26
N VAL A 31 13.74 8.38 2.92
CA VAL A 31 14.15 8.06 1.54
C VAL A 31 13.29 6.93 0.98
N ILE A 32 12.79 7.09 -0.24
CA ILE A 32 12.10 6.01 -0.96
C ILE A 32 13.14 4.98 -1.39
N ILE A 33 13.04 3.77 -0.84
CA ILE A 33 13.94 2.65 -1.17
C ILE A 33 13.32 1.65 -2.13
N TRP A 34 11.99 1.63 -2.24
CA TRP A 34 11.27 0.75 -3.12
C TRP A 34 9.90 1.35 -3.49
N ARG A 35 9.48 1.12 -4.72
CA ARG A 35 8.19 1.52 -5.26
C ARG A 35 7.72 0.45 -6.22
N ASP A 36 6.47 0.03 -6.07
CA ASP A 36 5.85 -0.98 -6.91
C ASP A 36 4.35 -0.76 -7.05
N TRP A 37 3.74 -1.54 -7.95
CA TRP A 37 2.33 -1.46 -8.27
C TRP A 37 1.71 -2.84 -8.10
N ILE A 38 0.80 -2.94 -7.14
CA ILE A 38 0.02 -4.15 -6.94
C ILE A 38 -1.19 -4.06 -7.86
N ILE A 39 -1.31 -5.01 -8.79
CA ILE A 39 -2.36 -5.06 -9.81
C ILE A 39 -3.29 -6.21 -9.47
N PHE A 40 -4.59 -5.92 -9.51
CA PHE A 40 -5.67 -6.85 -9.23
C PHE A 40 -6.52 -7.05 -10.48
N ASP A 41 -7.29 -8.13 -10.51
CA ASP A 41 -8.21 -8.42 -11.61
C ASP A 41 -9.51 -7.61 -11.50
N SER A 42 -9.82 -7.08 -10.32
CA SER A 42 -11.07 -6.35 -10.05
C SER A 42 -10.92 -5.25 -9.00
N VAL A 43 -11.79 -4.25 -9.09
CA VAL A 43 -11.82 -3.10 -8.16
C VAL A 43 -12.21 -3.54 -6.76
N GLU A 44 -13.11 -4.53 -6.64
CA GLU A 44 -13.50 -5.13 -5.36
C GLU A 44 -12.30 -5.75 -4.66
N GLU A 45 -11.51 -6.57 -5.37
CA GLU A 45 -10.31 -7.22 -4.84
C GLU A 45 -9.24 -6.20 -4.38
N ALA A 46 -8.99 -5.16 -5.18
CA ALA A 46 -8.10 -4.07 -4.78
C ALA A 46 -8.61 -3.34 -3.52
N THR A 47 -9.92 -3.10 -3.46
CA THR A 47 -10.54 -2.43 -2.31
C THR A 47 -10.47 -3.29 -1.05
N GLU A 48 -10.74 -4.59 -1.16
CA GLU A 48 -10.61 -5.55 -0.07
C GLU A 48 -9.18 -5.63 0.44
N TYR A 49 -8.19 -5.76 -0.46
CA TYR A 49 -6.78 -5.76 -0.08
C TYR A 49 -6.38 -4.48 0.65
N PHE A 50 -6.75 -3.32 0.10
CA PHE A 50 -6.46 -2.02 0.74
C PHE A 50 -7.12 -1.89 2.12
N ASN A 51 -8.31 -2.47 2.31
CA ASN A 51 -9.01 -2.46 3.58
C ASN A 51 -8.43 -3.44 4.60
N ASP A 52 -8.08 -4.66 4.17
CA ASP A 52 -7.55 -5.72 5.03
C ASP A 52 -6.11 -5.44 5.50
N ALA A 53 -5.30 -4.75 4.69
CA ALA A 53 -3.99 -4.24 5.09
C ALA A 53 -4.03 -3.34 6.35
N CYS A 54 -5.22 -2.88 6.78
CA CYS A 54 -5.42 -2.16 8.04
C CYS A 54 -5.49 -3.05 9.30
N VAL A 55 -5.72 -4.35 9.15
CA VAL A 55 -6.21 -5.23 10.22
C VAL A 55 -5.12 -6.10 10.83
N MET A 56 -3.99 -6.31 10.15
CA MET A 56 -2.85 -7.05 10.71
C MET A 56 -1.95 -6.11 11.54
N ASN A 57 -2.37 -5.86 12.78
CA ASN A 57 -1.51 -5.40 13.88
C ASN A 57 -1.13 -6.60 14.75
#